data_AF-A0A3P3Y605-F1
#
_entry.id   AF-A0A3P3Y605-F1
#
_cell.length_a   1.000
_cell.length_b   1.000
_cell.length_c   1.000
_cell.angle_alpha   90.00
_cell.angle_beta   90.00
_cell.angle_gamma   90.00
#
_symmetry.space_group_name_H-M   'P 1'
#
loop_
_entity.id
_entity.type
_entity.pdbx_description
1 polymer ?
#
loop_
_entity_poly.entity_id
_entity_poly.type
_entity_poly.pdbx_seq_one_letter_code
_entity_poly.pdbx_strand_id
1 'polypeptide(L)' 'MKVRSAVKLMCKECQFAKRRGRVFVICKKNPKHKQRQGFATYPAMETSPLAAETGSTGWTSWFSKWFS' A
#
# COMPACT_ATOMS: atom_id res chain seq x y z
N MET A 1 -15.52 0.39 17.61
CA MET A 1 -14.33 -0.29 17.06
C MET A 1 -14.26 0.04 15.58
N LYS A 2 -13.20 0.73 15.10
CA LYS A 2 -13.04 1.08 13.67
C LYS A 2 -11.84 0.34 13.08
N VAL A 3 -12.01 -0.30 11.92
CA VAL A 3 -10.89 -0.94 11.20
C VAL A 3 -10.19 0.10 10.34
N ARG A 4 -8.87 0.21 10.46
CA ARG A 4 -8.01 1.12 9.68
C ARG A 4 -6.78 0.35 9.22
N SER A 5 -6.23 0.70 8.05
CA SER A 5 -4.97 0.11 7.55
C SER A 5 -3.79 0.42 8.48
N ALA A 6 -3.68 1.67 8.93
CA ALA A 6 -2.72 2.11 9.93
C ALA A 6 -3.45 2.50 11.23
N VAL A 7 -2.94 2.00 12.35
CA VAL A 7 -3.47 2.27 13.69
C VAL A 7 -2.53 3.22 14.43
N LYS A 8 -3.08 4.26 15.06
CA LYS A 8 -2.34 5.29 15.81
C LYS A 8 -2.99 5.53 17.18
N LEU A 9 -2.18 5.90 18.17
CA LEU A 9 -2.68 6.33 19.48
C LEU A 9 -3.20 7.77 19.37
N MET A 10 -4.40 8.01 19.91
CA MET A 10 -5.05 9.33 19.87
C MET A 10 -5.12 10.00 21.25
N CYS A 11 -4.88 9.25 22.32
CA CYS A 11 -4.91 9.72 23.70
C CYS A 11 -3.82 9.05 24.51
N LYS A 12 -3.52 9.63 25.68
CA LYS A 12 -2.57 9.10 26.67
C LYS A 12 -2.93 7.70 27.18
N GLU A 13 -4.22 7.36 27.16
CA GLU A 13 -4.72 6.06 27.64
C GLU A 13 -4.95 5.02 26.53
N CYS A 14 -4.70 5.40 25.28
CA CYS A 14 -4.75 4.44 24.19
C CYS A 14 -3.51 3.54 24.30
N GLN A 15 -3.71 2.23 24.16
CA GLN A 15 -2.63 1.24 24.20
C GLN A 15 -2.74 0.29 23.02
N PHE A 16 -1.59 -0.15 22.52
CA PHE A 16 -1.50 -1.19 21.51
C PHE A 16 -1.63 -2.57 22.17
N ALA A 17 -2.51 -3.41 21.61
CA ALA A 17 -2.64 -4.80 22.02
C ALA A 17 -2.63 -5.72 20.80
N LYS A 18 -1.81 -6.77 20.82
CA LYS A 18 -1.85 -7.84 19.82
C LYS A 18 -2.75 -8.96 20.33
N ARG A 19 -3.79 -9.30 19.57
CA ARG A 19 -4.71 -10.41 19.87
C ARG A 19 -4.92 -11.23 18.60
N ARG A 20 -4.78 -12.55 18.66
CA ARG A 20 -4.99 -13.46 17.51
C ARG A 20 -4.23 -13.00 16.25
N GLY A 21 -2.97 -12.58 16.40
CA GLY A 21 -2.12 -12.12 15.30
C GLY A 21 -2.45 -10.74 14.70
N ARG A 22 -3.41 -9.99 15.27
CA ARG A 22 -3.82 -8.66 14.77
C ARG A 22 -3.54 -7.58 15.81
N VAL A 23 -3.15 -6.39 15.37
CA VAL A 23 -2.92 -5.22 16.24
C VAL A 23 -4.24 -4.47 16.46
N PHE A 24 -4.48 -4.10 17.70
CA PHE A 24 -5.62 -3.33 18.15
C PHE A 24 -5.16 -2.10 18.93
N VAL A 25 -5.95 -1.03 18.86
CA VAL A 25 -5.88 0.08 19.82
C VAL A 25 -7.06 -0.06 20.75
N ILE A 26 -6.78 -0.16 22.04
CA ILE A 26 -7.77 -0.17 23.12
C ILE A 26 -7.62 1.13 23.92
N CYS A 27 -8.74 1.68 24.36
CA CYS A 27 -8.79 2.86 25.21
C CYS A 27 -9.81 2.59 26.32
N LYS A 28 -9.43 2.86 27.58
CA LYS A 28 -10.27 2.61 28.75
C LYS A 28 -11.32 3.71 28.93
N LYS A 29 -10.94 5.00 28.85
CA LYS A 29 -11.88 6.13 28.93
C LYS A 29 -12.83 6.24 27.73
N ASN A 30 -12.32 6.10 26.50
CA ASN A 30 -13.08 6.49 25.30
C ASN A 30 -13.27 5.31 24.32
N PRO A 31 -14.49 4.76 24.18
CA PRO A 31 -14.74 3.63 23.29
C PRO A 31 -14.65 4.00 21.80
N LYS A 32 -14.78 5.29 21.46
CA LYS A 32 -14.61 5.81 20.09
C LYS A 32 -13.19 5.60 19.54
N HIS A 33 -12.20 5.50 20.42
CA HIS A 33 -10.79 5.36 20.02
C HIS A 33 -10.39 3.91 19.76
N LYS A 34 -11.29 2.95 19.97
CA LYS A 34 -11.00 1.53 19.77
C LYS A 34 -10.82 1.25 18.27
N GLN A 35 -9.63 0.78 17.87
CA GLN A 35 -9.28 0.53 16.47
C GLN A 35 -8.72 -0.88 16.26
N ARG A 36 -8.80 -1.38 15.02
CA ARG A 36 -8.20 -2.65 14.58
C ARG A 36 -7.40 -2.41 13.31
N GLN A 37 -6.20 -2.96 13.24
CA GLN A 37 -5.40 -2.97 12.02
C GLN A 37 -6.05 -3.91 10.99
N GLY A 38 -6.44 -3.34 9.85
CA GLY A 38 -6.81 -4.06 8.64
C GLY A 38 -5.60 -4.20 7.72
N PHE A 39 -5.63 -5.16 6.81
CA PHE A 39 -4.64 -5.24 5.75
C PHE A 39 -4.91 -4.14 4.74
N ALA A 40 -3.93 -3.28 4.49
CA ALA A 40 -3.92 -2.52 3.26
C ALA A 40 -3.55 -3.52 2.17
N THR A 41 -4.52 -3.95 1.37
CA THR A 41 -4.18 -4.37 0.02
C THR A 41 -3.53 -3.15 -0.61
N TYR A 42 -2.26 -3.26 -0.99
CA TYR A 42 -1.76 -2.38 -2.04
C TYR A 42 -2.83 -2.46 -3.14
N PRO A 43 -3.49 -1.36 -3.56
CA PRO A 43 -4.21 -1.43 -4.83
C PRO A 43 -3.16 -1.98 -5.78
N ALA A 44 -3.45 -3.10 -6.44
CA ALA A 44 -2.53 -3.72 -7.37
C ALA A 44 -2.03 -2.58 -8.26
N MET A 45 -0.81 -2.14 -7.98
CA MET A 45 -0.15 -1.16 -8.80
C MET A 45 -0.07 -1.91 -10.11
N GLU A 46 -0.86 -1.45 -11.08
CA GLU A 46 -0.73 -1.90 -12.45
C GLU A 46 0.77 -1.93 -12.71
N THR A 47 1.28 -3.14 -12.88
CA THR A 47 2.59 -3.35 -13.49
C THR A 47 2.46 -2.76 -14.89
N SER A 48 2.65 -1.45 -15.00
CA SER A 48 3.10 -0.81 -16.22
C SER A 48 4.59 -1.11 -16.30
N PRO A 49 5.05 -2.00 -17.20
CA PRO A 49 6.47 -2.21 -17.40
C PRO A 49 7.01 -0.97 -18.11
N LEU A 50 7.55 -0.02 -17.35
CA LEU A 50 8.19 1.17 -17.90
C LEU A 50 9.57 1.37 -17.27
N ALA A 51 10.39 0.32 -17.28
CA ALA A 51 11.84 0.44 -17.05
C ALA A 51 12.58 -0.88 -17.38
N ALA A 52 12.69 -1.21 -18.67
CA ALA A 52 13.71 -2.08 -19.28
C ALA A 52 13.46 -1.97 -20.80
N GLU A 53 14.33 -1.53 -21.71
CA GLU A 53 15.78 -1.44 -21.74
C GLU A 53 16.16 -0.35 -22.77
N THR A 54 16.89 0.68 -22.35
CA THR A 54 17.69 1.48 -23.28
C THR A 54 18.96 0.70 -23.58
N GLY A 55 19.00 0.07 -24.76
CA GLY A 55 20.13 -0.75 -25.20
C GLY A 55 20.07 -1.04 -26.70
N SER A 56 20.38 -0.02 -27.49
CA SER A 56 21.09 -0.02 -28.79
C SER A 56 20.86 -1.13 -29.84
N THR A 57 20.67 -0.69 -31.09
CA THR A 57 20.83 -1.41 -32.38
C THR A 57 19.67 -2.24 -32.94
N GLY A 58 18.45 -1.68 -33.00
CA GLY A 58 17.35 -2.32 -33.75
C GLY A 58 16.38 -1.39 -34.50
N TRP A 59 16.51 -0.07 -34.38
CA TRP A 59 15.46 0.87 -34.84
C TRP A 59 15.70 1.50 -36.21
N THR A 60 16.87 1.37 -36.83
CA THR A 60 17.13 1.93 -38.17
C THR A 60 16.69 1.04 -39.33
N SER A 61 16.29 -0.22 -39.10
CA SER A 61 15.87 -1.12 -40.18
C SER A 61 14.36 -1.11 -40.46
N TRP A 62 13.53 -0.69 -39.50
CA TRP A 62 12.06 -0.74 -39.67
C TRP A 62 11.49 0.58 -40.21
N PHE A 63 12.09 1.72 -39.87
CA PHE A 63 11.60 3.03 -40.30
C PHE A 63 11.79 3.32 -41.81
N SER A 64 12.75 2.68 -42.48
CA SER A 64 13.01 2.90 -43.92
C SER A 64 12.06 2.15 -44.85
N LYS A 65 11.26 1.21 -44.36
CA LYS A 65 10.37 0.38 -45.18
C LYS A 65 8.89 0.81 -45.11
N TRP A 66 8.63 1.86 -44.33
CA TRP A 66 7.30 2.47 -44.20
C TRP A 66 7.19 3.84 -44.89
N PHE A 67 8.29 4.31 -45.49
CA PHE A 67 8.33 5.46 -46.37
C PHE A 67 8.75 5.02 -47.78
N SER A 68 8.04 4.05 -48.34
CA SER A 68 7.96 3.70 -49.77
C SER A 68 6.67 2.92 -50.00
#